data_AF-A0A6C0J0Q1-F1
#
_entry.id   AF-A0A6C0J0Q1-F1
#
_cell.length_a   1.000
_cell.length_b   1.000
_cell.length_c   1.000
_cell.angle_alpha   90.00
_cell.angle_beta   90.00
_cell.angle_gamma   90.00
#
_symmetry.space_group_name_H-M   'P 1'
#
loop_
_entity.id
_entity.type
_entity.pdbx_description
1 polymer ?
#
loop_
_entity_poly.entity_id
_entity_poly.type
_entity_poly.pdbx_seq_one_letter_code
_entity_poly.pdbx_strand_id
1 'polypeptide(L)'
;MPKQTREELFKHAFATFMEDFEVKTNNNNKRYMITTYDLISNTTNKNCYIQKYVLKVPNQVVLGHRDVYTVDDESNNIWEDEQPIYGEQEVPTIHEFIEAFDKYFKEFRLYINHRVVSHMYISNVWEHKSINNEILNLKIMYHKSHTPFPRPLTELEIKNKEIDRLLTLSDEYEEAIEELTFNYSVLQKKIIKIKKAKDTEMERNAIHYTRTQKLWREMYKKINEFQQCPVCYETIEPDALIVPNCTHMICDTCVRKCDNCPLCRDKYDEFIEID
;
A
#
# COMPACT_ATOMS: atom_id res chain seq x y z
N MET A 1 16.63 -0.12 36.02
CA MET A 1 17.65 -0.45 34.99
C MET A 1 18.94 0.29 35.34
N PRO A 2 20.13 -0.33 35.20
CA PRO A 2 21.39 0.37 35.38
C PRO A 2 21.49 1.53 34.37
N LYS A 3 22.06 2.65 34.80
CA LYS A 3 22.23 3.85 33.97
C LYS A 3 23.26 3.55 32.88
N GLN A 4 22.84 3.58 31.61
CA GLN A 4 23.76 3.35 30.48
C GLN A 4 24.93 4.32 30.52
N THR A 5 26.12 3.82 30.22
CA THR A 5 27.32 4.65 30.15
C THR A 5 27.31 5.52 28.89
N ARG A 6 28.07 6.64 28.88
CA ARG A 6 28.21 7.48 27.67
C ARG A 6 28.75 6.70 26.46
N GLU A 7 29.59 5.69 26.74
CA GLU A 7 30.15 4.82 25.72
C GLU A 7 29.07 3.92 25.11
N GLU A 8 28.23 3.30 25.93
CA GLU A 8 27.08 2.50 25.45
C GLU A 8 26.10 3.33 24.63
N LEU A 9 25.77 4.53 25.12
CA LEU A 9 24.88 5.45 24.41
C LEU A 9 25.45 5.86 23.05
N PHE A 10 26.75 6.14 22.99
CA PHE A 10 27.40 6.47 21.73
C PHE A 10 27.43 5.26 20.78
N LYS A 11 27.82 4.08 21.26
CA LYS A 11 27.84 2.85 20.46
C LYS A 11 26.46 2.54 19.86
N HIS A 12 25.39 2.71 20.64
CA HIS A 12 24.02 2.57 20.15
C HIS A 12 23.69 3.62 19.08
N ALA A 13 23.95 4.90 19.35
CA ALA A 13 23.68 5.97 18.38
C ALA A 13 24.47 5.78 17.07
N PHE A 14 25.70 5.30 17.17
CA PHE A 14 26.54 4.99 16.01
C PHE A 14 26.03 3.77 15.24
N ALA A 15 25.54 2.73 15.92
CA ALA A 15 24.91 1.58 15.27
C ALA A 15 23.67 1.99 14.47
N THR A 16 22.78 2.80 15.06
CA THR A 16 21.62 3.35 14.34
C THR A 16 22.02 4.17 13.12
N PHE A 17 23.10 4.96 13.21
CA PHE A 17 23.64 5.68 12.06
C PHE A 17 24.15 4.74 10.95
N MET A 18 24.77 3.61 11.31
CA MET A 18 25.29 2.63 10.34
C MET A 18 24.18 1.81 9.69
N GLU A 19 23.09 1.49 10.39
CA GLU A 19 21.92 0.75 9.86
C GLU A 19 21.19 1.53 8.75
N ASP A 20 21.03 2.84 8.94
CA ASP A 20 20.37 3.76 8.00
C ASP A 20 21.36 4.61 7.21
N PHE A 21 22.59 4.12 7.00
CA PHE A 21 23.63 4.89 6.34
C PHE A 21 23.32 5.11 4.85
N GLU A 22 23.07 6.37 4.49
CA GLU A 22 22.74 6.81 3.14
C GLU A 22 23.58 8.03 2.74
N VAL A 23 24.20 7.96 1.57
CA VAL A 23 24.93 9.06 0.95
C VAL A 23 24.05 9.69 -0.12
N LYS A 24 23.75 10.98 0.03
CA LYS A 24 23.00 11.75 -0.97
C LYS A 24 23.99 12.45 -1.90
N THR A 25 24.03 12.03 -3.16
CA THR A 25 24.77 12.74 -4.22
C THR A 25 23.80 13.57 -5.05
N ASN A 26 24.28 14.62 -5.72
CA ASN A 26 23.45 15.64 -6.39
C ASN A 26 22.36 15.09 -7.34
N ASN A 27 22.47 13.85 -7.82
CA ASN A 27 21.50 13.22 -8.72
C ASN A 27 20.96 11.85 -8.26
N ASN A 28 21.41 11.28 -7.12
CA ASN A 28 20.94 9.97 -6.63
C ASN A 28 21.24 9.77 -5.14
N ASN A 29 20.32 9.09 -4.45
CA ASN A 29 20.50 8.58 -3.10
C ASN A 29 21.09 7.17 -3.16
N LYS A 30 22.29 6.97 -2.61
CA LYS A 30 22.94 5.65 -2.54
C LYS A 30 23.01 5.19 -1.09
N ARG A 31 22.34 4.07 -0.80
CA ARG A 31 22.41 3.42 0.52
C ARG A 31 23.57 2.42 0.50
N TYR A 32 24.45 2.48 1.49
CA TYR A 32 25.50 1.46 1.66
C TYR A 32 25.09 0.52 2.80
N MET A 33 25.22 -0.79 2.58
CA MET A 33 24.94 -1.80 3.59
C MET A 33 26.24 -2.29 4.22
N ILE A 34 26.75 -1.55 5.20
CA ILE A 34 27.97 -1.93 5.94
C ILE A 34 27.56 -2.93 7.03
N THR A 35 27.78 -4.22 6.80
CA THR A 35 27.30 -5.28 7.71
C THR A 35 28.23 -5.52 8.89
N THR A 36 29.51 -5.18 8.76
CA THR A 36 30.51 -5.40 9.82
C THR A 36 31.44 -4.20 9.94
N TYR A 37 31.72 -3.80 11.19
CA TYR A 37 32.68 -2.78 11.54
C TYR A 37 33.10 -2.93 13.01
N ASP A 38 34.31 -2.47 13.34
CA ASP A 38 34.80 -2.40 14.71
C ASP A 38 34.91 -0.95 15.16
N LEU A 39 34.25 -0.61 16.27
CA LEU A 39 34.34 0.70 16.92
C LEU A 39 34.99 0.57 18.31
N ILE A 40 36.26 0.93 18.40
CA ILE A 40 37.12 0.71 19.56
C ILE A 40 37.38 2.04 20.29
N SER A 41 37.17 2.09 21.60
CA SER A 41 37.51 3.28 22.40
C SER A 41 39.01 3.30 22.73
N ASN A 42 39.69 4.37 22.33
CA ASN A 42 41.09 4.63 22.65
C ASN A 42 41.24 5.68 23.77
N THR A 43 40.17 5.93 24.54
CA THR A 43 40.18 6.96 25.57
C THR A 43 40.76 6.43 26.87
N THR A 44 41.94 6.94 27.28
CA THR A 44 42.59 6.55 28.53
C THR A 44 41.81 6.97 29.77
N ASN A 45 41.24 8.18 29.78
CA ASN A 45 40.43 8.70 30.88
C ASN A 45 38.98 8.92 30.42
N LYS A 46 38.08 8.02 30.81
CA LYS A 46 36.65 8.07 30.43
C LYS A 46 35.89 9.27 31.00
N ASN A 47 36.45 9.95 32.01
CA ASN A 47 35.89 11.19 32.59
C ASN A 47 36.36 12.46 31.85
N CYS A 48 37.24 12.33 30.85
CA CYS A 48 37.67 13.48 30.05
C CYS A 48 36.52 14.00 29.19
N TYR A 49 36.56 15.31 28.91
CA TYR A 49 35.62 15.96 28.00
C TYR A 49 35.82 15.54 26.53
N ILE A 50 36.97 14.93 26.21
CA ILE A 50 37.25 14.36 24.89
C ILE A 50 37.30 12.84 25.00
N GLN A 51 36.48 12.17 24.20
CA GLN A 51 36.60 10.73 23.98
C GLN A 51 37.05 10.47 22.54
N LYS A 52 37.96 9.52 22.38
CA LYS A 52 38.56 9.11 21.11
C LYS A 52 38.16 7.68 20.79
N TYR A 53 37.74 7.46 19.56
CA TYR A 53 37.36 6.17 19.03
C TYR A 53 38.08 5.90 17.71
N VAL A 54 38.28 4.62 17.42
CA VAL A 54 38.82 4.14 16.17
C VAL A 54 37.77 3.26 15.51
N LEU A 55 37.39 3.62 14.29
CA LEU A 55 36.54 2.80 13.43
C LEU A 55 37.42 2.05 12.44
N LYS A 56 37.18 0.76 12.30
CA LYS A 56 37.74 -0.10 11.26
C LYS A 56 36.60 -0.77 10.52
N VAL A 57 36.62 -0.67 9.19
CA VAL A 57 35.64 -1.34 8.32
C VAL A 57 36.41 -2.35 7.47
N PRO A 58 36.20 -3.67 7.65
CA PRO A 58 36.91 -4.68 6.89
C PRO A 58 36.44 -4.70 5.43
N ASN A 59 37.35 -4.97 4.49
CA ASN A 59 36.96 -5.16 3.09
C ASN A 59 36.18 -6.47 2.88
N GLN A 60 36.65 -7.56 3.49
CA GLN A 60 36.06 -8.89 3.35
C GLN A 60 35.16 -9.22 4.53
N VAL A 61 33.94 -9.65 4.23
CA VAL A 61 32.91 -10.03 5.21
C VAL A 61 32.35 -11.40 4.90
N VAL A 62 31.83 -12.08 5.93
CA VAL A 62 31.12 -13.35 5.73
C VAL A 62 29.74 -13.03 5.16
N LEU A 63 29.49 -13.48 3.93
CA LEU A 63 28.20 -13.31 3.23
C LEU A 63 27.20 -14.43 3.58
N GLY A 64 27.70 -15.58 4.02
CA GLY A 64 26.88 -16.73 4.39
C GLY A 64 27.77 -17.90 4.80
N HIS A 65 27.13 -19.01 5.16
CA HIS A 65 27.79 -20.27 5.43
C HIS A 65 27.33 -21.29 4.40
N ARG A 66 28.24 -22.16 3.95
CA ARG A 66 27.89 -23.32 3.10
C ARG A 66 27.97 -24.58 3.94
N ASP A 67 26.94 -25.40 3.82
CA ASP A 67 26.99 -26.76 4.31
C ASP A 67 27.89 -27.57 3.39
N VAL A 68 28.84 -28.29 4.00
CA VAL A 68 29.75 -29.20 3.29
C VAL A 68 29.45 -30.59 3.80
N TYR A 69 29.33 -31.56 2.89
CA TYR A 69 29.23 -32.96 3.25
C TYR A 69 30.20 -33.79 2.40
N THR A 70 30.67 -34.88 2.99
CA THR A 70 31.41 -35.93 2.29
C THR A 70 30.53 -37.20 2.24
N VAL A 71 30.81 -38.07 1.27
CA VAL A 71 30.12 -39.35 1.11
C VAL A 71 31.08 -40.44 1.54
N ASP A 72 30.69 -41.29 2.49
CA ASP A 72 31.49 -42.44 2.91
C ASP A 72 31.41 -43.61 1.91
N ASP A 73 32.25 -44.63 2.10
CA ASP A 73 32.29 -45.83 1.24
C ASP A 73 30.95 -46.61 1.22
N GLU A 74 30.06 -46.34 2.19
CA GLU A 74 28.71 -46.93 2.30
C GLU A 74 27.62 -46.01 1.74
N SER A 75 27.98 -44.92 1.05
CA SER A 75 27.07 -43.94 0.46
C SER A 75 26.24 -43.12 1.45
N ASN A 76 26.68 -42.98 2.71
CA ASN A 76 26.08 -42.07 3.68
C ASN A 76 26.71 -40.67 3.58
N ASN A 77 25.89 -39.63 3.77
CA ASN A 77 26.36 -38.25 3.85
C ASN A 77 26.88 -37.94 5.26
N ILE A 78 28.17 -37.65 5.39
CA ILE A 78 28.79 -37.11 6.60
C ILE A 78 28.83 -35.60 6.48
N TRP A 79 28.01 -34.89 7.27
CA TRP A 79 28.01 -33.43 7.30
C TRP A 79 29.22 -32.92 8.08
N GLU A 80 29.99 -32.01 7.46
CA GLU A 80 31.10 -31.30 8.06
C GLU A 80 30.64 -29.98 8.68
N ASP A 81 31.52 -29.35 9.46
CA ASP A 81 31.27 -28.01 10.00
C ASP A 81 31.04 -27.01 8.87
N GLU A 82 30.02 -26.16 9.06
CA GLU A 82 29.65 -25.10 8.14
C GLU A 82 30.86 -24.20 7.82
N GLN A 83 31.12 -23.97 6.52
CA GLN A 83 32.25 -23.14 6.09
C GLN A 83 31.79 -21.73 5.69
N PRO A 84 32.46 -20.66 6.14
CA PRO A 84 32.09 -19.29 5.77
C PRO A 84 32.42 -18.98 4.31
N ILE A 85 31.50 -18.29 3.63
CA ILE A 85 31.69 -17.69 2.31
C ILE A 85 32.06 -16.23 2.51
N TYR A 86 33.23 -15.82 2.02
CA TYR A 86 33.67 -14.43 2.08
C TYR A 86 33.32 -13.67 0.80
N GLY A 87 32.96 -12.40 0.95
CA GLY A 87 32.82 -11.46 -0.17
C GLY A 87 33.17 -10.04 0.25
N GLU A 88 33.21 -9.14 -0.72
CA GLU A 88 33.51 -7.73 -0.47
C GLU A 88 32.24 -6.97 -0.09
N GLN A 89 32.29 -6.17 0.96
CA GLN A 89 31.19 -5.23 1.27
C GLN A 89 31.42 -3.90 0.55
N GLU A 90 30.34 -3.37 -0.02
CA GLU A 90 30.36 -2.06 -0.66
C GLU A 90 30.40 -0.95 0.41
N VAL A 91 31.38 -0.06 0.31
CA VAL A 91 31.56 1.04 1.27
C VAL A 91 31.77 2.38 0.56
N PRO A 92 31.45 3.51 1.22
CA PRO A 92 31.70 4.84 0.68
C PRO A 92 33.19 5.20 0.68
N THR A 93 33.50 6.30 -0.01
CA THR A 93 34.76 7.02 0.20
C THR A 93 34.81 7.66 1.59
N ILE A 94 36.02 7.97 2.06
CA ILE A 94 36.23 8.67 3.34
C ILE A 94 35.48 10.00 3.34
N HIS A 95 35.53 10.76 2.24
CA HIS A 95 34.81 12.02 2.13
C HIS A 95 33.28 11.85 2.25
N GLU A 96 32.68 10.95 1.47
CA GLU A 96 31.23 10.67 1.54
C GLU A 96 30.80 10.22 2.94
N PHE A 97 31.63 9.40 3.60
CA PHE A 97 31.37 8.96 4.97
C PHE A 97 31.41 10.12 5.97
N ILE A 98 32.41 11.00 5.86
CA ILE A 98 32.54 12.18 6.74
C ILE A 98 31.36 13.13 6.53
N GLU A 99 30.96 13.40 5.30
CA GLU A 99 29.83 14.27 5.01
C GLU A 99 28.51 13.72 5.56
N ALA A 100 28.25 12.42 5.35
CA ALA A 100 27.06 11.76 5.88
C ALA A 100 27.06 11.75 7.42
N PHE A 101 28.22 11.46 8.03
CA PHE A 101 28.41 11.48 9.47
C PHE A 101 28.14 12.88 10.05
N ASP A 102 28.78 13.91 9.48
CA ASP A 102 28.62 15.28 9.95
C ASP A 102 27.18 15.74 9.79
N LYS A 103 26.53 15.43 8.67
CA LYS A 103 25.13 15.76 8.43
C LYS A 103 24.20 15.14 9.47
N TYR A 104 24.36 13.84 9.76
CA TYR A 104 23.53 13.13 10.72
C TYR A 104 23.71 13.66 12.15
N PHE A 105 24.95 13.86 12.60
CA PHE A 105 25.21 14.29 13.98
C PHE A 105 25.15 15.83 14.19
N LYS A 106 25.00 16.63 13.12
CA LYS A 106 24.97 18.11 13.20
C LYS A 106 23.87 18.63 14.11
N GLU A 107 22.69 18.02 14.08
CA GLU A 107 21.50 18.45 14.83
C GLU A 107 21.70 18.35 16.35
N PHE A 108 22.63 17.50 16.78
CA PHE A 108 22.92 17.28 18.19
C PHE A 108 24.09 18.13 18.69
N ARG A 109 24.61 19.10 17.91
CA ARG A 109 25.70 19.98 18.37
C ARG A 109 25.17 21.02 19.36
N LEU A 110 25.94 21.28 20.42
CA LEU A 110 25.63 22.35 21.38
C LEU A 110 26.44 23.61 21.08
N TYR A 111 25.73 24.74 20.98
CA TYR A 111 26.31 26.06 20.82
C TYR A 111 26.10 26.90 22.09
N ILE A 112 27.16 27.54 22.58
CA ILE A 112 27.10 28.53 23.65
C ILE A 112 27.79 29.79 23.14
N ASN A 113 27.09 30.93 23.15
CA ASN A 113 27.59 32.20 22.62
C ASN A 113 28.17 32.07 21.20
N HIS A 114 27.42 31.41 20.31
CA HIS A 114 27.80 31.10 18.93
C HIS A 114 29.06 30.24 18.76
N ARG A 115 29.62 29.66 19.83
CA ARG A 115 30.73 28.72 19.77
C ARG A 115 30.24 27.30 19.96
N VAL A 116 30.70 26.38 19.11
CA VAL A 116 30.46 24.95 19.27
C VAL A 116 31.24 24.46 20.49
N VAL A 117 30.54 23.93 21.48
CA VAL A 117 31.15 23.42 22.73
C VAL A 117 30.99 21.92 22.89
N SER A 118 30.03 21.30 22.21
CA SER A 118 29.86 19.85 22.16
C SER A 118 29.51 19.41 20.75
N HIS A 119 30.33 18.52 20.20
CA HIS A 119 30.19 18.03 18.83
C HIS A 119 31.02 16.77 18.62
N MET A 120 30.86 16.17 17.45
CA MET A 120 31.63 15.05 16.96
C MET A 120 32.35 15.44 15.68
N TYR A 121 33.47 14.77 15.38
CA TYR A 121 34.16 14.89 14.10
C TYR A 121 35.08 13.69 13.85
N ILE A 122 35.43 13.47 12.59
CA ILE A 122 36.38 12.47 12.13
C ILE A 122 37.68 13.19 11.73
N SER A 123 38.84 12.73 12.19
CA SER A 123 40.12 13.42 12.01
C SER A 123 41.03 12.81 10.93
N ASN A 124 40.47 12.26 9.84
CA ASN A 124 41.25 11.66 8.74
C ASN A 124 41.51 12.67 7.60
N VAL A 125 42.69 12.56 6.98
CA VAL A 125 43.27 13.58 6.08
C VAL A 125 43.27 13.15 4.60
N TRP A 126 42.81 11.93 4.27
CA TRP A 126 42.87 11.37 2.91
C TRP A 126 41.46 11.19 2.34
N GLU A 127 40.97 12.19 1.61
CA GLU A 127 39.53 12.33 1.31
C GLU A 127 38.99 11.35 0.24
N HIS A 128 39.82 10.92 -0.72
CA HIS A 128 39.36 10.16 -1.90
C HIS A 128 39.54 8.63 -1.82
N LYS A 129 40.09 8.08 -0.74
CA LYS A 129 40.17 6.62 -0.57
C LYS A 129 38.85 6.05 -0.07
N SER A 130 38.58 4.80 -0.41
CA SER A 130 37.53 4.00 0.24
C SER A 130 37.84 3.86 1.75
N ILE A 131 36.80 3.77 2.59
CA ILE A 131 36.98 3.50 4.02
C ILE A 131 37.47 2.07 4.31
N ASN A 132 37.47 1.18 3.31
CA ASN A 132 37.87 -0.22 3.48
C ASN A 132 39.31 -0.36 3.97
N ASN A 133 39.49 -1.11 5.06
CA ASN A 133 40.76 -1.38 5.75
C ASN A 133 41.53 -0.12 6.21
N GLU A 134 40.92 1.06 6.14
CA GLU A 134 41.49 2.30 6.65
C GLU A 134 41.05 2.52 8.11
N ILE A 135 41.90 3.18 8.89
CA ILE A 135 41.62 3.48 10.30
C ILE A 135 41.03 4.89 10.38
N LEU A 136 39.73 5.01 10.67
CA LEU A 136 39.10 6.31 10.90
C LEU A 136 39.16 6.68 12.38
N ASN A 137 39.64 7.89 12.67
CA ASN A 137 39.73 8.39 14.04
C ASN A 137 38.55 9.31 14.34
N LEU A 138 37.66 8.90 15.24
CA LEU A 138 36.50 9.67 15.67
C LEU A 138 36.78 10.34 17.01
N LYS A 139 36.35 11.59 17.15
CA LYS A 139 36.48 12.36 18.40
C LYS A 139 35.13 12.92 18.80
N ILE A 140 34.80 12.74 20.07
CA ILE A 140 33.59 13.25 20.70
C ILE A 140 33.98 14.28 21.75
N MET A 141 33.46 15.50 21.59
CA MET A 141 33.63 16.61 22.50
C MET A 141 32.35 16.75 23.34
N TYR A 142 32.45 16.46 24.63
CA TYR A 142 31.35 16.63 25.59
C TYR A 142 31.43 17.99 26.29
N HIS A 143 30.25 18.59 26.53
CA HIS A 143 30.12 19.74 27.41
C HIS A 143 29.18 19.40 28.56
N LYS A 144 29.71 19.31 29.79
CA LYS A 144 28.97 18.88 31.00
C LYS A 144 28.26 17.54 30.76
N SER A 145 26.93 17.49 30.89
CA SER A 145 26.07 16.30 30.71
C SER A 145 25.53 16.12 29.29
N HIS A 146 25.76 17.09 28.39
CA HIS A 146 25.24 17.05 27.03
C HIS A 146 25.93 15.97 26.18
N THR A 147 25.15 15.23 25.38
CA THR A 147 25.62 14.22 24.44
C THR A 147 25.41 14.70 23.00
N PRO A 148 26.47 14.80 22.16
CA PRO A 148 26.33 15.29 20.78
C PRO A 148 25.85 14.21 19.80
N PHE A 149 24.93 13.36 20.24
CA PHE A 149 24.35 12.23 19.52
C PHE A 149 22.99 11.87 20.15
N PRO A 150 22.09 11.20 19.40
CA PRO A 150 20.78 10.84 19.91
C PRO A 150 20.90 9.89 21.11
N ARG A 151 20.07 10.11 22.13
CA ARG A 151 19.87 9.12 23.19
C ARG A 151 18.78 8.14 22.77
N PRO A 152 18.86 6.85 23.15
CA PRO A 152 17.73 5.96 23.06
C PRO A 152 16.52 6.62 23.72
N LEU A 153 15.38 6.60 23.01
CA LEU A 153 14.12 7.02 23.60
C LEU A 153 13.79 6.09 24.77
N THR A 154 13.27 6.65 25.84
CA THR A 154 12.68 5.85 26.91
C THR A 154 11.48 5.09 26.37
N GLU A 155 11.14 3.96 26.99
CA GLU A 155 9.96 3.17 26.63
C GLU A 155 8.69 4.05 26.59
N LEU A 156 8.56 4.97 27.55
CA LEU A 156 7.46 5.93 27.60
C LEU A 156 7.45 6.87 26.38
N GLU A 157 8.60 7.41 25.97
CA GLU A 157 8.70 8.29 24.79
C GLU A 157 8.37 7.53 23.50
N ILE A 158 8.74 6.26 23.39
CA ILE A 158 8.36 5.40 22.26
C ILE A 158 6.85 5.19 22.23
N LYS A 159 6.26 4.82 23.37
CA LYS A 159 4.81 4.60 23.48
C LYS A 159 4.02 5.88 23.20
N ASN A 160 4.47 7.04 23.67
CA ASN A 160 3.81 8.32 23.39
C ASN A 160 3.82 8.65 21.90
N LYS A 161 4.95 8.47 21.21
CA LYS A 161 5.01 8.67 19.75
C LYS A 161 4.06 7.74 19.00
N GLU A 162 3.95 6.49 19.44
CA GLU A 162 3.01 5.55 18.83
C GLU A 162 1.56 5.96 19.10
N ILE A 163 1.24 6.45 20.31
CA ILE A 163 -0.08 7.00 20.63
C ILE A 163 -0.39 8.20 19.71
N ASP A 164 0.54 9.15 19.56
CA ASP A 164 0.33 10.33 18.70
C ASP A 164 0.07 9.93 17.24
N ARG A 165 0.80 8.93 16.75
CA ARG A 165 0.60 8.37 15.41
C ARG A 165 -0.77 7.71 15.27
N LEU A 166 -1.17 6.90 16.25
CA LEU A 166 -2.45 6.21 16.24
C LEU A 166 -3.63 7.20 16.35
N LEU A 167 -3.49 8.27 17.12
CA LEU A 167 -4.49 9.34 17.21
C LEU A 167 -4.64 10.04 15.86
N THR A 168 -3.54 10.42 15.22
CA THR A 168 -3.58 11.06 13.89
C THR A 168 -4.27 10.16 12.87
N LEU A 169 -3.95 8.87 12.87
CA LEU A 169 -4.57 7.89 11.97
C LEU A 169 -6.07 7.68 12.29
N SER A 170 -6.46 7.75 13.57
CA SER A 170 -7.86 7.69 13.98
C SER A 170 -8.65 8.86 13.42
N ASP A 171 -8.11 10.08 13.55
CA ASP A 171 -8.74 11.30 13.03
C ASP A 171 -8.93 11.22 11.50
N GLU A 172 -7.91 10.77 10.77
CA GLU A 172 -7.98 10.55 9.31
C GLU A 172 -9.09 9.55 8.91
N TYR A 173 -9.25 8.46 9.67
CA TYR A 173 -10.30 7.48 9.40
C TYR A 173 -11.69 8.02 9.73
N GLU A 174 -11.84 8.83 10.76
CA GLU A 174 -13.12 9.47 11.10
C GLU A 174 -13.58 10.40 9.96
N GLU A 175 -12.69 11.25 9.45
CA GLU A 175 -12.99 12.12 8.31
C GLU A 175 -13.43 11.33 7.07
N ALA A 176 -12.74 10.22 6.76
CA ALA A 176 -13.08 9.37 5.63
C ALA A 176 -14.48 8.71 5.79
N ILE A 177 -14.83 8.30 7.01
CA ILE A 177 -16.14 7.71 7.31
C ILE A 177 -17.26 8.74 7.13
N GLU A 178 -17.04 9.99 7.56
CA GLU A 178 -18.01 11.07 7.38
C GLU A 178 -18.29 11.34 5.90
N GLU A 179 -17.24 11.43 5.08
CA GLU A 179 -17.37 11.64 3.64
C GLU A 179 -18.15 10.51 2.96
N LEU A 180 -17.79 9.26 3.26
CA LEU A 180 -18.48 8.08 2.73
C LEU A 180 -19.96 8.05 3.13
N THR A 181 -20.26 8.40 4.38
CA THR A 181 -21.63 8.44 4.89
C THR A 181 -22.46 9.49 4.15
N PHE A 182 -21.89 10.67 3.92
CA PHE A 182 -22.54 11.72 3.12
C PHE A 182 -22.83 11.24 1.70
N ASN A 183 -21.83 10.69 1.02
CA ASN A 183 -21.94 10.19 -0.35
C ASN A 183 -23.01 9.09 -0.48
N TYR A 184 -23.04 8.15 0.47
CA TYR A 184 -24.05 7.11 0.53
C TYR A 184 -25.48 7.70 0.62
N SER A 185 -25.69 8.71 1.46
CA SER A 185 -26.99 9.37 1.61
C SER A 185 -27.47 10.04 0.31
N VAL A 186 -26.55 10.63 -0.46
CA VAL A 186 -26.85 11.26 -1.75
C VAL A 186 -27.23 10.20 -2.79
N LEU A 187 -26.49 9.09 -2.84
CA LEU A 187 -26.79 7.98 -3.74
C LEU A 187 -28.15 7.34 -3.42
N GLN A 188 -28.48 7.15 -2.14
CA GLN A 188 -29.80 6.65 -1.74
C GLN A 188 -30.94 7.53 -2.26
N LYS A 189 -30.81 8.87 -2.15
CA LYS A 189 -31.79 9.81 -2.70
C LYS A 189 -31.94 9.69 -4.22
N LYS A 190 -30.84 9.48 -4.95
CA LYS A 190 -30.86 9.25 -6.40
C LYS A 190 -31.58 7.95 -6.75
N ILE A 191 -31.30 6.86 -6.03
CA ILE A 191 -31.96 5.56 -6.23
C ILE A 191 -33.47 5.70 -6.05
N ILE A 192 -33.93 6.40 -5.01
CA ILE A 192 -35.37 6.63 -4.78
C ILE A 192 -36.01 7.36 -5.96
N LYS A 193 -35.35 8.40 -6.50
CA LYS A 193 -35.85 9.13 -7.68
C LYS A 193 -35.97 8.25 -8.91
N ILE A 194 -34.94 7.43 -9.18
CA ILE A 194 -34.92 6.52 -10.33
C ILE A 194 -36.04 5.48 -10.21
N LYS A 195 -36.24 4.90 -9.01
CA LYS A 195 -37.34 3.95 -8.76
C LYS A 195 -38.69 4.58 -9.07
N LYS A 196 -38.98 5.77 -8.53
CA LYS A 196 -40.24 6.48 -8.81
C LYS A 196 -40.44 6.78 -10.29
N ALA A 197 -39.38 7.20 -11.00
CA ALA A 197 -39.45 7.45 -12.43
C ALA A 197 -39.75 6.15 -13.21
N LYS A 198 -39.08 5.05 -12.86
CA LYS A 198 -39.34 3.73 -13.44
C LYS A 198 -40.79 3.31 -13.22
N ASP A 199 -41.30 3.41 -12.00
CA ASP A 199 -42.67 3.00 -11.67
C ASP A 199 -43.70 3.83 -12.46
N THR A 200 -43.46 5.14 -12.59
CA THR A 200 -44.31 6.04 -13.38
C THR A 200 -44.30 5.67 -14.86
N GLU A 201 -43.14 5.36 -15.43
CA GLU A 201 -43.03 4.92 -16.83
C GLU A 201 -43.66 3.54 -17.05
N MET A 202 -43.54 2.62 -16.09
CA MET A 202 -44.24 1.33 -16.15
C MET A 202 -45.76 1.51 -16.19
N GLU A 203 -46.32 2.37 -15.34
CA GLU A 203 -47.75 2.67 -15.33
C GLU A 203 -48.21 3.29 -16.65
N ARG A 204 -47.43 4.25 -17.20
CA ARG A 204 -47.69 4.84 -18.51
C ARG A 204 -47.69 3.79 -19.62
N ASN A 205 -46.70 2.90 -19.63
CA ASN A 205 -46.59 1.85 -20.66
C ASN A 205 -47.76 0.87 -20.61
N ALA A 206 -48.23 0.49 -19.42
CA ALA A 206 -49.44 -0.34 -19.27
C ALA A 206 -50.67 0.34 -19.91
N ILE A 207 -50.89 1.62 -19.60
CA ILE A 207 -52.00 2.40 -20.18
C ILE A 207 -51.87 2.51 -21.71
N HIS A 208 -50.66 2.76 -22.21
CA HIS A 208 -50.40 2.82 -23.64
C HIS A 208 -50.66 1.48 -24.34
N TYR A 209 -50.25 0.38 -23.73
CA TYR A 209 -50.49 -0.96 -24.26
C TYR A 209 -51.99 -1.25 -24.43
N THR A 210 -52.81 -1.03 -23.40
CA THR A 210 -54.28 -1.23 -23.48
C THR A 210 -54.93 -0.34 -24.53
N ARG A 211 -54.51 0.93 -24.66
CA ARG A 211 -55.02 1.84 -25.69
C ARG A 211 -54.66 1.36 -27.10
N THR A 212 -53.43 0.90 -27.29
CA THR A 212 -52.95 0.35 -28.56
C THR A 212 -53.70 -0.92 -28.92
N GLN A 213 -53.90 -1.84 -27.97
CA GLN A 213 -54.70 -3.05 -28.21
C GLN A 213 -56.11 -2.72 -28.66
N LYS A 214 -56.78 -1.81 -27.95
CA LYS A 214 -58.13 -1.38 -28.31
C LYS A 214 -58.19 -0.82 -29.74
N LEU A 215 -57.24 0.03 -30.11
CA LEU A 215 -57.16 0.59 -31.47
C LEU A 215 -56.97 -0.50 -32.53
N TRP A 216 -56.07 -1.46 -32.29
CA TRP A 216 -55.84 -2.59 -33.20
C TRP A 216 -57.09 -3.45 -33.38
N ARG A 217 -57.78 -3.81 -32.30
CA ARG A 217 -59.04 -4.57 -32.35
C ARG A 217 -60.11 -3.82 -33.15
N GLU A 218 -60.26 -2.51 -32.94
CA GLU A 218 -61.19 -1.66 -33.71
C GLU A 218 -60.85 -1.59 -35.20
N MET A 219 -59.57 -1.49 -35.56
CA MET A 219 -59.12 -1.49 -36.95
C MET A 219 -59.33 -2.85 -37.61
N TYR A 220 -58.93 -3.91 -36.93
CA TYR A 220 -59.04 -5.28 -37.43
C TYR A 220 -60.51 -5.67 -37.71
N LYS A 221 -61.43 -5.26 -36.82
CA LYS A 221 -62.88 -5.42 -37.03
C LYS A 221 -63.42 -4.75 -38.30
N LYS A 222 -62.81 -3.65 -38.76
CA LYS A 222 -63.27 -2.92 -39.96
C LYS A 222 -62.85 -3.57 -41.27
N ILE A 223 -61.75 -4.34 -41.27
CA ILE A 223 -61.18 -4.92 -42.49
C ILE A 223 -61.95 -6.18 -42.92
N ASN A 224 -62.60 -6.88 -41.97
CA ASN A 224 -63.41 -8.09 -42.21
C ASN A 224 -62.65 -9.22 -42.94
N GLU A 225 -61.31 -9.18 -42.89
CA GLU A 225 -60.39 -10.23 -43.34
C GLU A 225 -59.52 -10.62 -42.13
N PHE A 226 -59.92 -11.67 -41.43
CA PHE A 226 -59.28 -12.09 -40.19
C PHE A 226 -58.16 -13.11 -40.46
N GLN A 227 -57.02 -12.88 -39.83
CA GLN A 227 -55.83 -13.72 -39.81
C GLN A 227 -56.07 -14.99 -38.97
N GLN A 228 -55.35 -16.05 -39.30
CA GLN A 228 -55.29 -17.26 -38.49
C GLN A 228 -54.18 -17.15 -37.44
N CYS A 229 -54.44 -17.67 -36.25
CA CYS A 229 -53.45 -17.74 -35.17
C CYS A 229 -52.26 -18.62 -35.59
N PRO A 230 -51.00 -18.16 -35.41
CA PRO A 230 -49.82 -18.95 -35.79
C PRO A 230 -49.61 -20.21 -34.93
N VAL A 231 -50.40 -20.41 -33.87
CA VAL A 231 -50.27 -21.53 -32.94
C VAL A 231 -51.38 -22.56 -33.13
N CYS A 232 -52.66 -22.14 -33.02
CA CYS A 232 -53.80 -23.05 -33.15
C CYS A 232 -54.38 -23.12 -34.57
N TYR A 233 -53.93 -22.25 -35.49
CA TYR A 233 -54.45 -22.13 -36.87
C TYR A 233 -55.95 -21.78 -36.99
N GLU A 234 -56.59 -21.41 -35.88
CA GLU A 234 -57.96 -20.90 -35.86
C GLU A 234 -57.99 -19.42 -36.25
N THR A 235 -59.09 -18.96 -36.84
CA THR A 235 -59.32 -17.55 -37.13
C THR A 235 -59.32 -16.74 -35.83
N ILE A 236 -58.53 -15.67 -35.77
CA ILE A 236 -58.50 -14.76 -34.62
C ILE A 236 -59.66 -13.79 -34.76
N GLU A 237 -60.66 -13.90 -33.89
CA GLU A 237 -61.75 -12.92 -33.80
C GLU A 237 -61.25 -11.58 -33.22
N PRO A 238 -61.84 -10.43 -33.58
CA PRO A 238 -61.37 -9.12 -33.13
C PRO A 238 -61.23 -8.95 -31.62
N ASP A 239 -62.14 -9.55 -30.84
CA ASP A 239 -62.09 -9.44 -29.38
C ASP A 239 -61.01 -10.36 -28.76
N ALA A 240 -60.64 -11.44 -29.45
CA ALA A 240 -59.59 -12.38 -29.06
C ALA A 240 -58.19 -11.99 -29.57
N LEU A 241 -58.09 -10.92 -30.37
CA LEU A 241 -56.82 -10.45 -30.93
C LEU A 241 -55.92 -9.85 -29.84
N ILE A 242 -54.69 -10.34 -29.80
CA ILE A 242 -53.58 -9.76 -29.06
C ILE A 242 -52.47 -9.39 -30.05
N VAL A 243 -52.01 -8.14 -29.97
CA VAL A 243 -50.87 -7.61 -30.74
C VAL A 243 -49.73 -7.23 -29.77
N PRO A 244 -48.78 -8.12 -29.46
CA PRO A 244 -47.64 -7.82 -28.58
C PRO A 244 -46.73 -6.72 -29.18
N ASN A 245 -45.73 -6.20 -28.44
CA ASN A 245 -44.84 -5.16 -28.97
C ASN A 245 -44.07 -5.57 -30.23
N CYS A 246 -43.83 -6.87 -30.44
CA CYS A 246 -43.25 -7.39 -31.68
C CYS A 246 -44.22 -7.36 -32.89
N THR A 247 -45.45 -6.90 -32.69
CA THR A 247 -46.54 -6.70 -33.69
C THR A 247 -47.08 -7.95 -34.38
N HIS A 248 -46.59 -9.13 -34.00
CA HIS A 248 -47.08 -10.41 -34.51
C HIS A 248 -48.40 -10.81 -33.82
N MET A 249 -49.48 -10.86 -34.60
CA MET A 249 -50.83 -11.17 -34.10
C MET A 249 -50.94 -12.61 -33.57
N ILE A 250 -51.62 -12.77 -32.44
CA ILE A 250 -51.88 -14.07 -31.80
C ILE A 250 -53.22 -14.01 -31.05
N CYS A 251 -53.90 -15.14 -30.87
CA CYS A 251 -55.11 -15.17 -30.04
C CYS A 251 -54.78 -15.17 -28.54
N ASP A 252 -55.69 -14.61 -27.74
CA ASP A 252 -55.63 -14.53 -26.28
C ASP A 252 -55.39 -15.88 -25.56
N THR A 253 -55.93 -16.97 -26.09
CA THR A 253 -55.72 -18.31 -25.52
C THR A 253 -54.32 -18.86 -25.77
N CYS A 254 -53.71 -18.53 -26.91
CA CYS A 254 -52.38 -19.02 -27.27
C CYS A 254 -51.27 -18.16 -26.68
N VAL A 255 -51.47 -16.84 -26.56
CA VAL A 255 -50.45 -15.96 -25.96
C VAL A 255 -50.13 -16.36 -24.51
N ARG A 256 -51.13 -16.84 -23.75
CA ARG A 256 -50.95 -17.33 -22.37
C ARG A 256 -50.14 -18.62 -22.24
N LYS A 257 -49.95 -19.34 -23.35
CA LYS A 257 -49.22 -20.62 -23.40
C LYS A 257 -47.80 -20.46 -23.94
N CYS A 258 -47.40 -19.25 -24.31
CA CYS A 258 -46.12 -18.96 -24.94
C CYS A 258 -45.37 -17.89 -24.15
N ASP A 259 -44.14 -18.18 -23.71
CA ASP A 259 -43.28 -17.19 -23.03
C ASP A 259 -42.67 -16.17 -24.01
N ASN A 260 -42.60 -16.54 -25.29
CA ASN A 260 -42.02 -15.77 -26.38
C ASN A 260 -42.88 -15.86 -27.63
N CYS A 261 -42.74 -14.88 -28.52
CA CYS A 261 -43.43 -14.87 -29.81
C CYS A 261 -43.08 -16.12 -30.65
N PRO A 262 -44.07 -16.91 -31.11
CA PRO A 262 -43.83 -18.06 -31.98
C PRO A 262 -43.19 -17.71 -33.33
N LEU A 263 -43.34 -16.45 -33.78
CA LEU A 263 -42.84 -15.98 -35.08
C LEU A 263 -41.42 -15.39 -34.99
N CYS A 264 -41.18 -14.42 -34.09
CA CYS A 264 -39.87 -13.75 -33.97
C CYS A 264 -39.05 -14.13 -32.73
N ARG A 265 -39.63 -14.89 -31.79
CA ARG A 265 -39.02 -15.28 -30.50
C ARG A 265 -38.72 -14.14 -29.53
N ASP A 266 -39.15 -12.91 -29.84
CA ASP A 266 -39.09 -11.83 -28.87
C ASP A 266 -39.91 -12.18 -27.62
N LYS A 267 -39.38 -11.79 -26.46
CA LYS A 267 -40.08 -11.98 -25.19
C LYS A 267 -41.33 -11.12 -25.18
N TYR A 268 -42.43 -11.69 -24.72
CA TYR A 268 -43.65 -10.93 -24.51
C TYR A 268 -43.54 -9.94 -23.36
N ASP A 269 -44.24 -8.81 -23.50
CA ASP A 269 -44.25 -7.75 -22.51
C ASP A 269 -45.03 -8.17 -21.26
N GLU A 270 -44.69 -7.57 -20.12
CA GLU A 270 -45.38 -7.83 -18.84
C GLU A 270 -46.81 -7.27 -18.82
N PHE A 271 -47.20 -6.48 -19.83
CA PHE A 271 -48.49 -5.80 -19.92
C PHE A 271 -49.56 -6.56 -20.71
N ILE A 272 -49.24 -7.77 -21.22
CA ILE A 272 -50.22 -8.55 -21.97
C ILE A 272 -51.44 -8.81 -21.07
N GLU A 273 -52.63 -8.47 -21.60
CA GLU A 273 -53.92 -8.69 -20.93
C GLU A 273 -54.14 -10.20 -20.76
N ILE A 274 -53.82 -10.71 -19.57
CA ILE A 274 -54.12 -12.07 -19.15
C ILE A 274 -55.21 -11.94 -18.09
N ASP A 275 -56.46 -12.12 -18.49
CA ASP A 275 -57.58 -12.32 -17.54
C ASP A 275 -57.39 -13.61 -16.71
#